data_AF-A0A0N4Y8F7-F1
#
_entry.id   AF-A0A0N4Y8F7-F1
#
_cell.length_a   1.000
_cell.length_b   1.000
_cell.length_c   1.000
_cell.angle_alpha   90.00
_cell.angle_beta   90.00
_cell.angle_gamma   90.00
#
_symmetry.space_group_name_H-M   'P 1'
#
loop_
_entity.id
_entity.type
_entity.pdbx_description
1 polymer ?
#
loop_
_entity_poly.entity_id
_entity_poly.type
_entity_poly.pdbx_seq_one_letter_code
_entity_poly.pdbx_strand_id
1 'polypeptide(L)'
;MHFYVRSMIADLFAMLSRYPNVRIEPWPGVSLGSKRATSNSFDPNIELEFRNQASAMTDCLLMYKESAKFIIFPDTDDVIIPRLGRTYLEEFEKVFNVYPDAAVIAYNMSQSAITTSETRWGKLVVRPERTNSAWIHRSYGIREGFKQVTLPIELNSALHLRFWSFVNQSRLSDDILPSYNPLLKNLSGPALVDRTDLEKIHRNFMARAHEMSNVYDGLPVVSIYYPLIEQCYNRIFYNGEQHSKCKGPELCDLPQFPGVRCVNVQSQYETFDAYDRIFLHRLVTSRFEHSNLGCLV
;
A
#
# COMPACT_ATOMS: atom_id res chain seq x y z
N MET A 1 -7.56 -1.86 -8.35
CA MET A 1 -6.49 -1.83 -7.35
C MET A 1 -5.62 -3.05 -7.55
N HIS A 2 -4.30 -2.91 -7.47
CA HIS A 2 -3.36 -4.00 -7.70
C HIS A 2 -2.52 -4.19 -6.43
N PHE A 3 -2.57 -5.37 -5.83
CA PHE A 3 -1.84 -5.72 -4.61
C PHE A 3 -0.70 -6.66 -4.95
N TYR A 4 0.51 -6.32 -4.49
CA TYR A 4 1.67 -7.20 -4.52
C TYR A 4 1.79 -7.83 -3.14
N VAL A 5 1.59 -9.15 -3.05
CA VAL A 5 1.43 -9.85 -1.77
C VAL A 5 2.50 -10.93 -1.63
N ARG A 6 3.22 -10.93 -0.52
CA ARG A 6 4.08 -12.04 -0.08
C ARG A 6 3.34 -13.02 0.82
N SER A 7 2.58 -12.48 1.77
CA SER A 7 1.70 -13.24 2.63
C SER A 7 0.53 -12.37 3.09
N MET A 8 -0.58 -13.03 3.39
CA MET A 8 -1.80 -12.37 3.86
C MET A 8 -2.65 -13.35 4.66
N ILE A 9 -3.40 -12.86 5.66
CA ILE A 9 -4.43 -13.64 6.33
C ILE A 9 -5.40 -14.18 5.27
N ALA A 10 -5.73 -15.47 5.34
CA ALA A 10 -6.49 -16.15 4.29
C ALA A 10 -7.86 -15.50 4.05
N ASP A 11 -8.52 -15.03 5.12
CA ASP A 11 -9.83 -14.39 5.03
C ASP A 11 -9.74 -12.97 4.44
N LEU A 12 -8.67 -12.22 4.72
CA LEU A 12 -8.41 -10.95 4.03
C LEU A 12 -8.14 -11.17 2.54
N PHE A 13 -7.36 -12.20 2.19
CA PHE A 13 -7.11 -12.58 0.80
C PHE A 13 -8.40 -12.97 0.08
N ALA A 14 -9.25 -13.77 0.72
CA ALA A 14 -10.54 -14.18 0.19
C ALA A 14 -11.48 -12.98 0.00
N MET A 15 -11.49 -12.04 0.95
CA MET A 15 -12.27 -10.80 0.84
C MET A 15 -11.82 -9.97 -0.37
N LEU A 16 -10.51 -9.71 -0.51
CA LEU A 16 -9.96 -8.93 -1.63
C LEU A 16 -10.21 -9.61 -2.98
N SER A 17 -10.10 -10.94 -3.05
CA SER A 17 -10.31 -11.72 -4.28
C SER A 17 -11.74 -11.66 -4.81
N ARG A 18 -12.72 -11.31 -3.97
CA ARG A 18 -14.13 -11.15 -4.38
C ARG A 18 -14.45 -9.77 -4.99
N TYR A 19 -13.51 -8.82 -4.93
CA TYR A 19 -13.72 -7.52 -5.57
C TYR A 19 -13.32 -7.58 -7.05
N PRO A 20 -14.24 -7.26 -7.99
CA PRO A 20 -14.02 -7.50 -9.42
C PRO A 20 -12.88 -6.65 -10.02
N ASN A 21 -12.59 -5.50 -9.42
CA ASN A 21 -11.55 -4.58 -9.87
C ASN A 21 -10.27 -4.67 -9.03
N VAL A 22 -10.12 -5.76 -8.26
CA VAL A 22 -8.92 -6.06 -7.48
C VAL A 22 -8.12 -7.15 -8.19
N ARG A 23 -6.82 -6.92 -8.30
CA ARG A 23 -5.84 -7.92 -8.72
C ARG A 23 -4.86 -8.15 -7.57
N ILE A 24 -4.54 -9.40 -7.31
CA ILE A 24 -3.57 -9.79 -6.28
C ILE A 24 -2.49 -10.60 -6.98
N GLU A 25 -1.29 -10.03 -7.03
CA GLU A 25 -0.12 -10.61 -7.69
C GLU A 25 0.81 -11.21 -6.63
N PRO A 26 1.25 -12.47 -6.80
CA PRO A 26 2.22 -13.05 -5.90
C PRO A 26 3.57 -12.34 -6.08
N TRP A 27 4.11 -11.78 -5.00
CA TRP A 27 5.35 -11.01 -5.03
C TRP A 27 6.48 -11.76 -4.32
N PRO A 28 7.26 -12.60 -5.03
CA PRO A 28 8.16 -13.54 -4.37
C PRO A 28 9.44 -12.90 -3.83
N GLY A 29 9.91 -13.39 -2.69
CA GLY A 29 11.30 -13.24 -2.28
C GLY A 29 12.22 -14.15 -3.09
N VAL A 30 13.50 -13.76 -3.21
CA VAL A 30 14.52 -14.51 -3.92
C VAL A 30 15.00 -15.68 -3.06
N SER A 31 14.88 -16.91 -3.56
CA SER A 31 15.45 -18.09 -2.91
C SER A 31 16.70 -18.55 -3.65
N LEU A 32 17.85 -18.52 -2.98
CA LEU A 32 19.08 -19.13 -3.48
C LEU A 32 18.98 -20.64 -3.21
N GLY A 33 18.57 -21.41 -4.22
CA GLY A 33 18.30 -22.85 -4.10
C GLY A 33 19.44 -23.66 -3.46
N SER A 34 19.20 -24.96 -3.22
CA SER A 34 20.05 -25.85 -2.41
C SER A 34 21.55 -25.84 -2.74
N LYS A 35 21.94 -25.54 -3.99
CA LYS A 35 23.35 -25.42 -4.42
C LYS A 35 24.12 -24.25 -3.77
N ARG A 36 23.42 -23.21 -3.29
CA ARG A 36 23.98 -22.07 -2.53
C ARG A 36 23.36 -21.87 -1.15
N ALA A 37 22.28 -22.58 -0.82
CA ALA A 37 21.73 -22.66 0.53
C ALA A 37 22.74 -23.15 1.59
N THR A 38 23.93 -23.58 1.18
CA THR A 38 25.08 -23.87 2.04
C THR A 38 25.79 -22.63 2.58
N SER A 39 25.60 -21.45 1.98
CA SER A 39 26.06 -20.18 2.54
C SER A 39 25.00 -19.62 3.50
N ASN A 40 24.96 -20.14 4.72
CA ASN A 40 24.12 -19.58 5.82
C ASN A 40 24.40 -18.10 6.10
N SER A 41 25.43 -17.50 5.50
CA SER A 41 25.86 -16.12 5.70
C SER A 41 25.27 -15.09 4.74
N PHE A 42 24.53 -15.48 3.70
CA PHE A 42 24.01 -14.52 2.71
C PHE A 42 22.57 -14.82 2.30
N ASP A 43 21.68 -13.87 2.58
CA ASP A 43 20.29 -13.84 2.12
C ASP A 43 20.10 -12.59 1.25
N PRO A 44 19.82 -12.71 -0.06
CA PRO A 44 19.66 -11.54 -0.92
C PRO A 44 18.47 -10.67 -0.54
N ASN A 45 17.47 -11.21 0.18
CA ASN A 45 16.28 -10.45 0.53
C ASN A 45 16.56 -9.38 1.60
N ILE A 46 17.63 -9.51 2.40
CA ILE A 46 18.03 -8.48 3.37
C ILE A 46 18.72 -7.28 2.68
N GLU A 47 19.08 -7.42 1.40
CA GLU A 47 19.67 -6.38 0.57
C GLU A 47 18.63 -5.72 -0.35
N LEU A 48 17.35 -6.06 -0.18
CA LEU A 48 16.24 -5.43 -0.90
C LEU A 48 15.62 -4.34 -0.02
N GLU A 49 15.37 -3.17 -0.61
CA GLU A 49 14.68 -2.10 0.11
C GLU A 49 13.23 -2.50 0.39
N PHE A 50 12.75 -2.38 1.64
CA PHE A 50 11.33 -2.43 2.00
C PHE A 50 10.48 -3.54 1.32
N ARG A 51 10.96 -4.79 1.25
CA ARG A 51 10.26 -5.91 0.54
C ARG A 51 10.22 -5.74 -0.98
N ASN A 52 11.18 -5.02 -1.53
CA ASN A 52 11.28 -4.68 -2.94
C ASN A 52 10.08 -3.82 -3.43
N GLN A 53 9.66 -2.83 -2.63
CA GLN A 53 8.50 -1.97 -2.91
C GLN A 53 8.69 -1.08 -4.14
N ALA A 54 9.87 -0.51 -4.34
CA ALA A 54 10.24 0.28 -5.52
C ALA A 54 10.06 -0.53 -6.79
N SER A 55 10.45 -1.80 -6.77
CA SER A 55 10.24 -2.71 -7.90
C SER A 55 8.77 -3.05 -8.09
N ALA A 56 8.00 -3.28 -7.03
CA ALA A 56 6.55 -3.52 -7.15
C ALA A 56 5.81 -2.31 -7.74
N MET A 57 6.14 -1.09 -7.29
CA MET A 57 5.56 0.15 -7.81
C MET A 57 5.98 0.41 -9.26
N THR A 58 7.25 0.15 -9.59
CA THR A 58 7.76 0.29 -10.96
C THR A 58 7.16 -0.77 -11.89
N ASP A 59 6.99 -2.01 -11.44
CA ASP A 59 6.30 -3.07 -12.20
C ASP A 59 4.86 -2.65 -12.54
N CYS A 60 4.11 -2.17 -11.55
CA CYS A 60 2.76 -1.64 -11.74
C CYS A 60 2.76 -0.46 -12.74
N LEU A 61 3.69 0.49 -12.59
CA LEU A 61 3.84 1.62 -13.52
C LEU A 61 4.05 1.14 -14.95
N LEU A 62 4.94 0.17 -15.16
CA LEU A 62 5.28 -0.34 -16.49
C LEU A 62 4.12 -1.14 -17.09
N MET A 63 3.46 -1.97 -16.30
CA MET A 63 2.29 -2.76 -16.71
C MET A 63 1.15 -1.87 -17.23
N TYR A 64 0.93 -0.72 -16.59
CA TYR A 64 -0.14 0.20 -16.94
C TYR A 64 0.31 1.44 -17.72
N LYS A 65 1.57 1.50 -18.14
CA LYS A 65 2.20 2.70 -18.72
C LYS A 65 1.43 3.28 -19.90
N GLU A 66 0.94 2.41 -20.77
CA GLU A 66 0.23 2.77 -22.01
C GLU A 66 -1.29 2.60 -21.91
N SER A 67 -1.81 2.20 -20.74
CA SER A 67 -3.24 1.89 -20.57
C SER A 67 -3.94 2.69 -19.46
N ALA A 68 -3.18 3.36 -18.59
CA ALA A 68 -3.73 4.22 -17.56
C ALA A 68 -3.33 5.69 -17.80
N LYS A 69 -4.30 6.59 -17.65
CA LYS A 69 -4.05 8.05 -17.69
C LYS A 69 -3.32 8.53 -16.43
N PHE A 70 -3.66 7.93 -15.30
CA PHE A 70 -3.08 8.22 -14.00
C PHE A 70 -2.93 6.92 -13.21
N ILE A 71 -1.87 6.82 -12.39
CA ILE A 71 -1.66 5.72 -11.45
C ILE A 71 -1.47 6.34 -10.06
N ILE A 72 -2.18 5.82 -9.07
CA ILE A 72 -2.03 6.19 -7.66
C ILE A 72 -1.21 5.09 -6.97
N PHE A 73 -0.27 5.47 -6.12
CA PHE A 73 0.46 4.56 -5.23
C PHE A 73 0.11 4.83 -3.76
N PRO A 74 -1.07 4.35 -3.28
CA PRO A 74 -1.48 4.48 -1.88
C PRO A 74 -1.04 3.27 -1.04
N ASP A 75 -0.97 3.43 0.29
CA ASP A 75 -1.02 2.28 1.19
C ASP A 75 -2.49 1.84 1.35
N THR A 76 -2.72 0.65 1.92
CA THR A 76 -4.08 0.09 2.07
C THR A 76 -4.96 0.86 3.04
N ASP A 77 -4.36 1.66 3.91
CA ASP A 77 -5.00 2.55 4.88
C ASP A 77 -5.02 4.01 4.42
N ASP A 78 -4.66 4.30 3.16
CA ASP A 78 -4.76 5.63 2.60
C ASP A 78 -5.95 5.79 1.65
N VAL A 79 -6.59 6.95 1.69
CA VAL A 79 -7.61 7.34 0.72
C VAL A 79 -7.43 8.80 0.29
N ILE A 80 -7.58 9.07 -1.01
CA ILE A 80 -7.71 10.43 -1.53
C ILE A 80 -9.18 10.62 -1.84
N ILE A 81 -9.82 11.62 -1.25
CA ILE A 81 -11.22 11.93 -1.56
C ILE A 81 -11.20 13.10 -2.57
N PRO A 82 -11.77 12.94 -3.78
CA PRO A 82 -11.84 14.04 -4.76
C PRO A 82 -12.45 15.32 -4.17
N ARG A 83 -11.83 16.47 -4.44
CA ARG A 83 -12.24 17.80 -3.96
C ARG A 83 -12.45 18.80 -5.09
N LEU A 84 -11.64 18.70 -6.14
CA LEU A 84 -11.71 19.51 -7.33
C LEU A 84 -12.68 18.91 -8.36
N GLY A 85 -12.94 17.60 -8.31
CA GLY A 85 -13.88 16.87 -9.18
C GLY A 85 -14.78 15.90 -8.41
N ARG A 86 -15.73 15.27 -9.11
CA ARG A 86 -16.62 14.23 -8.55
C ARG A 86 -16.02 12.82 -8.63
N THR A 87 -15.00 12.65 -9.46
CA THR A 87 -14.31 11.37 -9.68
C THR A 87 -12.80 11.55 -9.57
N TYR A 88 -12.06 10.45 -9.37
CA TYR A 88 -10.59 10.47 -9.43
C TYR A 88 -10.06 10.99 -10.77
N LEU A 89 -10.73 10.66 -11.87
CA LEU A 89 -10.32 11.13 -13.21
C LEU A 89 -10.41 12.66 -13.28
N GLU A 90 -11.54 13.24 -12.91
CA GLU A 90 -11.75 14.70 -12.93
C GLU A 90 -10.82 15.43 -11.95
N GLU A 91 -10.62 14.87 -10.75
CA GLU A 91 -9.68 15.38 -9.76
C GLU A 91 -8.29 15.52 -10.37
N PHE A 92 -7.75 14.43 -10.91
CA PHE A 92 -6.40 14.40 -11.44
C PHE A 92 -6.26 15.22 -12.71
N GLU A 93 -7.25 15.22 -13.60
CA GLU A 93 -7.25 16.12 -14.76
C GLU A 93 -7.14 17.59 -14.34
N LYS A 94 -7.95 18.02 -13.36
CA LYS A 94 -7.89 19.39 -12.87
C LYS A 94 -6.56 19.72 -12.22
N VAL A 95 -6.01 18.83 -11.39
CA VAL A 95 -4.70 19.04 -10.77
C VAL A 95 -3.58 19.13 -11.82
N PHE A 96 -3.53 18.20 -12.78
CA PHE A 96 -2.49 18.21 -13.81
C PHE A 96 -2.68 19.34 -14.85
N ASN A 97 -3.88 19.91 -14.98
CA ASN A 97 -4.09 21.14 -15.75
C ASN A 97 -3.52 22.37 -15.04
N VAL A 98 -3.58 22.42 -13.70
CA VAL A 98 -2.94 23.47 -12.88
C VAL A 98 -1.42 23.33 -12.90
N TYR A 99 -0.91 22.10 -12.95
CA TYR A 99 0.52 21.79 -13.00
C TYR A 99 0.90 21.06 -14.29
N PRO A 100 0.94 21.75 -15.45
CA PRO A 100 1.11 21.11 -16.77
C PRO A 100 2.44 20.39 -16.93
N ASP A 101 3.49 20.80 -16.21
CA ASP A 101 4.82 20.18 -16.23
C ASP A 101 5.00 19.09 -15.15
N ALA A 102 3.95 18.76 -14.40
CA ALA A 102 4.03 17.69 -13.42
C ALA A 102 4.00 16.32 -14.11
N ALA A 103 5.00 15.48 -13.83
CA ALA A 103 4.93 14.04 -14.05
C ALA A 103 4.25 13.34 -12.88
N VAL A 104 4.44 13.90 -11.67
CA VAL A 104 4.00 13.33 -10.41
C VAL A 104 3.42 14.42 -9.53
N ILE A 105 2.27 14.15 -8.92
CA ILE A 105 1.69 14.95 -7.86
C ILE A 105 1.81 14.16 -6.55
N ALA A 106 2.48 14.75 -5.57
CA ALA A 106 2.50 14.23 -4.21
C ALA A 106 1.36 14.86 -3.40
N TYR A 107 0.36 14.08 -3.05
CA TYR A 107 -0.71 14.46 -2.12
C TYR A 107 -0.16 14.36 -0.71
N ASN A 108 0.07 15.49 -0.05
CA ASN A 108 0.51 15.50 1.34
C ASN A 108 -0.43 14.68 2.23
N MET A 109 0.11 14.05 3.28
CA MET A 109 -0.71 13.27 4.21
C MET A 109 -1.26 14.16 5.32
N SER A 110 -2.55 14.01 5.60
CA SER A 110 -3.19 14.52 6.83
C SER A 110 -3.60 13.31 7.68
N GLN A 111 -3.11 13.24 8.92
CA GLN A 111 -3.55 12.20 9.87
C GLN A 111 -5.00 12.48 10.29
N SER A 112 -5.84 11.45 10.31
CA SER A 112 -7.25 11.57 10.72
C SER A 112 -7.44 11.69 12.25
N ALA A 113 -6.37 11.59 13.04
CA ALA A 113 -6.40 11.91 14.46
C ALA A 113 -6.27 13.43 14.64
N ILE A 114 -7.33 14.04 15.17
CA ILE A 114 -7.41 15.45 15.53
C ILE A 114 -6.40 15.72 16.66
N THR A 115 -5.14 15.98 16.31
CA THR A 115 -4.09 16.70 17.08
C THR A 115 -2.75 16.40 16.44
N THR A 116 -2.40 17.12 15.38
CA THR A 116 -1.05 17.54 14.94
C THR A 116 -1.00 17.68 13.43
N SER A 117 -0.66 18.89 12.97
CA SER A 117 -0.45 19.24 11.57
C SER A 117 0.97 18.86 11.11
N GLU A 118 1.41 17.63 11.37
CA GLU A 118 2.66 17.15 10.78
C GLU A 118 2.37 16.60 9.38
N THR A 119 2.72 17.39 8.36
CA THR A 119 2.73 16.93 6.97
C THR A 119 3.83 15.90 6.80
N ARG A 120 3.44 14.63 6.72
CA ARG A 120 4.35 13.54 6.34
C ARG A 120 4.45 13.41 4.82
N TRP A 121 5.44 12.67 4.35
CA TRP A 121 5.69 12.41 2.94
C TRP A 121 4.42 11.95 2.21
N GLY A 122 4.04 12.67 1.16
CA GLY A 122 2.79 12.47 0.45
C GLY A 122 2.68 11.15 -0.31
N LYS A 123 1.46 10.83 -0.75
CA LYS A 123 1.14 9.72 -1.65
C LYS A 123 1.13 10.19 -3.09
N LEU A 124 1.63 9.35 -4.00
CA LEU A 124 1.90 9.78 -5.36
C LEU A 124 0.74 9.45 -6.30
N VAL A 125 0.39 10.44 -7.12
CA VAL A 125 -0.38 10.27 -8.35
C VAL A 125 0.53 10.59 -9.52
N VAL A 126 0.68 9.65 -10.44
CA VAL A 126 1.67 9.69 -11.52
C VAL A 126 0.96 9.72 -12.87
N ARG A 127 1.50 10.53 -13.80
CA ARG A 127 1.25 10.43 -15.25
C ARG A 127 2.25 9.44 -15.86
N PRO A 128 1.81 8.23 -16.25
CA PRO A 128 2.73 7.16 -16.61
C PRO A 128 3.60 7.46 -17.84
N GLU A 129 3.08 8.23 -18.79
CA GLU A 129 3.79 8.64 -20.00
C GLU A 129 4.95 9.62 -19.74
N ARG A 130 5.01 10.20 -18.53
CA ARG A 130 6.04 11.15 -18.08
C ARG A 130 7.04 10.53 -17.10
N THR A 131 6.88 9.25 -16.77
CA THR A 131 7.62 8.59 -15.68
C THR A 131 8.07 7.19 -16.08
N ASN A 132 9.31 6.84 -15.76
CA ASN A 132 9.94 5.55 -16.08
C ASN A 132 10.11 4.64 -14.85
N SER A 133 10.11 5.19 -13.64
CA SER A 133 10.11 4.43 -12.38
C SER A 133 9.43 5.21 -11.25
N ALA A 134 8.88 4.51 -10.27
CA ALA A 134 8.18 5.10 -9.14
C ALA A 134 8.66 4.48 -7.82
N TRP A 135 8.67 5.29 -6.77
CA TRP A 135 8.91 4.85 -5.39
C TRP A 135 8.00 5.61 -4.44
N ILE A 136 7.79 5.07 -3.24
CA ILE A 136 6.64 5.34 -2.36
C ILE A 136 6.34 6.82 -2.10
N HIS A 137 7.38 7.65 -1.98
CA HIS A 137 7.26 9.09 -1.69
C HIS A 137 7.95 9.99 -2.70
N ARG A 138 8.70 9.40 -3.64
CA ARG A 138 9.45 10.14 -4.65
C ARG A 138 9.61 9.30 -5.90
N SER A 139 9.39 9.88 -7.07
CA SER A 139 9.82 9.25 -8.31
C SER A 139 11.24 9.70 -8.67
N TYR A 140 12.11 8.73 -8.94
CA TYR A 140 13.47 8.97 -9.45
C TYR A 140 13.56 8.86 -10.98
N GLY A 141 12.54 8.30 -11.64
CA GLY A 141 12.50 8.09 -13.09
C GLY A 141 11.68 9.13 -13.84
N ILE A 142 11.67 10.39 -13.43
CA ILE A 142 10.91 11.44 -14.12
C ILE A 142 11.62 11.80 -15.43
N ARG A 143 10.86 11.89 -16.53
CA ARG A 143 11.41 12.28 -17.85
C ARG A 143 11.84 13.74 -17.86
N GLU A 144 12.83 14.06 -18.67
CA GLU A 144 13.34 15.42 -18.86
C GLU A 144 12.20 16.40 -19.24
N GLY A 145 12.26 17.61 -18.69
CA GLY A 145 11.22 18.63 -18.86
C GLY A 145 10.03 18.51 -17.89
N PHE A 146 9.93 17.42 -17.13
CA PHE A 146 8.88 17.25 -16.12
C PHE A 146 9.42 17.24 -14.69
N LYS A 147 8.52 17.39 -13.72
CA LYS A 147 8.87 17.43 -12.29
C LYS A 147 7.84 16.73 -11.40
N GLN A 148 8.26 16.43 -10.17
CA GLN A 148 7.35 16.12 -9.08
C GLN A 148 6.90 17.43 -8.43
N VAL A 149 5.59 17.58 -8.20
CA VAL A 149 5.00 18.73 -7.52
C VAL A 149 4.27 18.24 -6.28
N THR A 150 4.45 18.93 -5.16
CA THR A 150 3.66 18.69 -3.95
C THR A 150 2.37 19.48 -4.03
N LEU A 151 1.24 18.81 -3.84
CA LEU A 151 -0.07 19.45 -3.81
C LEU A 151 -0.24 20.22 -2.48
N PRO A 152 -0.59 21.51 -2.53
CA PRO A 152 -0.97 22.26 -1.33
C PRO A 152 -2.11 21.57 -0.58
N ILE A 153 -1.98 21.45 0.73
CA ILE A 153 -2.95 20.75 1.60
C ILE A 153 -4.32 21.46 1.58
N GLU A 154 -4.35 22.75 1.26
CA GLU A 154 -5.56 23.55 1.11
C GLU A 154 -6.41 23.12 -0.09
N LEU A 155 -5.77 22.55 -1.13
CA LEU A 155 -6.47 22.02 -2.29
C LEU A 155 -6.97 20.61 -2.02
N ASN A 156 -6.08 19.71 -1.59
CA ASN A 156 -6.44 18.35 -1.20
C ASN A 156 -5.26 17.64 -0.47
N SER A 157 -5.56 16.53 0.20
CA SER A 157 -4.58 15.64 0.86
C SER A 157 -4.98 14.18 0.75
N ALA A 158 -4.01 13.29 0.95
CA ALA A 158 -4.29 11.90 1.25
C ALA A 158 -4.64 11.77 2.74
N LEU A 159 -5.73 11.07 3.04
CA LEU A 159 -6.15 10.75 4.39
C LEU A 159 -5.53 9.42 4.79
N HIS A 160 -4.73 9.43 5.85
CA HIS A 160 -4.10 8.22 6.40
C HIS A 160 -4.93 7.69 7.58
N LEU A 161 -5.69 6.61 7.33
CA LEU A 161 -6.69 6.05 8.23
C LEU A 161 -6.10 4.93 9.11
N ARG A 162 -4.94 5.18 9.72
CA ARG A 162 -4.27 4.18 10.58
C ARG A 162 -4.96 3.98 11.93
N PHE A 163 -5.45 5.07 12.53
CA PHE A 163 -6.09 5.03 13.84
C PHE A 163 -7.56 5.40 13.72
N TRP A 164 -8.43 4.49 14.14
CA TRP A 164 -9.87 4.67 14.15
C TRP A 164 -10.33 4.78 15.60
N SER A 165 -10.89 5.94 15.95
CA SER A 165 -11.63 6.09 17.19
C SER A 165 -13.12 6.13 16.85
N PHE A 166 -13.85 5.10 17.23
CA PHE A 166 -15.30 5.15 17.17
C PHE A 166 -15.79 6.10 18.24
N VAL A 167 -16.44 7.18 17.81
CA VAL A 167 -17.09 8.10 18.75
C VAL A 167 -18.30 7.37 19.30
N ASN A 168 -18.23 6.99 20.59
CA ASN A 168 -19.32 6.34 21.31
C ASN A 168 -20.40 7.38 21.66
N GLN A 169 -20.98 8.02 20.65
CA GLN A 169 -22.03 9.01 20.81
C GLN A 169 -23.38 8.36 20.52
N SER A 170 -24.17 8.18 21.57
CA SER A 170 -25.59 7.81 21.52
C SER A 170 -26.49 8.85 20.84
N ARG A 171 -25.93 10.01 20.44
CA ARG A 171 -26.57 11.08 19.67
C ARG A 171 -25.54 11.86 18.85
N LEU A 172 -24.96 11.26 17.81
CA LEU A 172 -24.64 12.10 16.65
C LEU A 172 -25.99 12.38 16.00
N SER A 173 -26.44 13.64 16.00
CA SER A 173 -27.51 14.03 15.10
C SER A 173 -27.09 13.62 13.69
N ASP A 174 -27.92 12.89 12.96
CA ASP A 174 -27.69 12.36 11.60
C ASP A 174 -27.28 13.41 10.54
N ASP A 175 -27.07 14.67 10.95
CA ASP A 175 -26.86 15.84 10.11
C ASP A 175 -25.43 16.42 10.14
N ILE A 176 -24.53 15.94 11.01
CA ILE A 176 -23.14 16.44 11.01
C ILE A 176 -22.28 15.60 10.06
N LEU A 177 -22.13 16.09 8.83
CA LEU A 177 -21.17 15.51 7.89
C LEU A 177 -19.74 15.94 8.22
N PRO A 178 -18.75 15.03 8.11
CA PRO A 178 -17.35 15.41 8.28
C PRO A 178 -17.00 16.48 7.23
N SER A 179 -16.21 17.48 7.61
CA SER A 179 -15.73 18.52 6.71
C SER A 179 -14.22 18.42 6.53
N TYR A 180 -13.73 18.82 5.36
CA TYR A 180 -12.29 18.90 5.11
C TYR A 180 -11.74 20.23 5.61
N ASN A 181 -11.05 20.23 6.75
CA ASN A 181 -10.45 21.42 7.34
C ASN A 181 -9.01 21.16 7.81
N PRO A 182 -8.07 20.94 6.86
CA PRO A 182 -6.70 20.52 7.18
C PRO A 182 -5.90 21.59 7.95
N LEU A 183 -6.27 22.87 7.82
CA LEU A 183 -5.60 23.98 8.52
C LEU A 183 -6.30 24.38 9.82
N LEU A 184 -7.39 23.71 10.19
CA LEU A 184 -8.23 24.05 11.35
C LEU A 184 -8.71 25.52 11.38
N LYS A 185 -8.75 26.19 10.21
CA LYS A 185 -9.04 27.63 10.13
C LYS A 185 -10.53 27.95 10.19
N ASN A 186 -11.39 27.11 9.60
CA ASN A 186 -12.84 27.34 9.54
C ASN A 186 -13.62 26.07 9.91
N LEU A 187 -14.49 26.15 10.92
CA LEU A 187 -15.36 25.03 11.35
C LEU A 187 -16.46 24.68 10.32
N SER A 188 -16.70 25.55 9.34
CA SER A 188 -17.72 25.42 8.29
C SER A 188 -17.09 25.33 6.90
N GLY A 189 -16.62 24.14 6.54
CA GLY A 189 -16.20 23.79 5.18
C GLY A 189 -17.25 22.94 4.45
N PRO A 190 -17.21 22.86 3.10
CA PRO A 190 -18.04 21.90 2.39
C PRO A 190 -17.74 20.47 2.86
N ALA A 191 -18.79 19.66 2.98
CA ALA A 191 -18.71 18.28 3.44
C ALA A 191 -17.61 17.51 2.69
N LEU A 192 -16.92 16.63 3.41
CA LEU A 192 -15.85 15.78 2.90
C LEU A 192 -16.42 14.81 1.86
N VAL A 193 -17.59 14.24 2.15
CA VAL A 193 -18.31 13.30 1.31
C VAL A 193 -19.79 13.70 1.28
N ASP A 194 -20.42 13.56 0.12
CA ASP A 194 -21.86 13.78 -0.03
C ASP A 194 -22.67 12.71 0.73
N ARG A 195 -23.81 13.10 1.31
CA ARG A 195 -24.68 12.17 2.05
C ARG A 195 -25.17 11.03 1.17
N THR A 196 -25.50 11.31 -0.08
CA THR A 196 -25.98 10.29 -1.03
C THR A 196 -24.90 9.26 -1.36
N ASP A 197 -23.64 9.70 -1.46
CA ASP A 197 -22.49 8.82 -1.67
C ASP A 197 -22.23 7.96 -0.43
N LEU A 198 -22.30 8.54 0.78
CA LEU A 198 -22.16 7.80 2.03
C LEU A 198 -23.21 6.69 2.18
N GLU A 199 -24.48 7.00 1.90
CA GLU A 199 -25.55 6.01 1.93
C GLU A 199 -25.32 4.88 0.92
N LYS A 200 -24.85 5.22 -0.29
CA LYS A 200 -24.52 4.23 -1.32
C LYS A 200 -23.34 3.35 -0.89
N ILE A 201 -22.29 3.94 -0.32
CA ILE A 201 -21.13 3.20 0.22
C ILE A 201 -21.60 2.25 1.32
N HIS A 202 -22.40 2.73 2.27
CA HIS A 202 -22.93 1.92 3.36
C HIS A 202 -23.78 0.74 2.86
N ARG A 203 -24.76 1.00 1.97
CA ARG A 203 -25.60 -0.06 1.39
C ARG A 203 -24.77 -1.12 0.66
N ASN A 204 -23.80 -0.68 -0.15
CA ASN A 204 -22.92 -1.59 -0.88
C ASN A 204 -22.03 -2.42 0.06
N PHE A 205 -21.50 -1.79 1.10
CA PHE A 205 -20.71 -2.47 2.12
C PHE A 205 -21.54 -3.53 2.84
N MET A 206 -22.73 -3.18 3.33
CA MET A 206 -23.59 -4.11 4.07
C MET A 206 -24.06 -5.29 3.20
N ALA A 207 -24.41 -5.03 1.94
CA ALA A 207 -24.78 -6.10 1.00
C ALA A 207 -23.63 -7.10 0.79
N ARG A 208 -22.41 -6.60 0.57
CA ARG A 208 -21.21 -7.45 0.43
C ARG A 208 -20.83 -8.13 1.74
N ALA A 209 -20.94 -7.45 2.87
CA ALA A 209 -20.67 -8.02 4.18
C ALA A 209 -21.56 -9.22 4.47
N HIS A 210 -22.85 -9.11 4.12
CA HIS A 210 -23.81 -10.20 4.23
C HIS A 210 -23.46 -11.36 3.27
N GLU A 211 -23.12 -11.09 2.01
CA GLU A 211 -22.72 -12.10 1.03
C GLU A 211 -21.43 -12.86 1.44
N MET A 212 -20.54 -12.18 2.14
CA MET A 212 -19.25 -12.70 2.58
C MET A 212 -19.23 -13.03 4.08
N SER A 213 -20.38 -13.26 4.72
CA SER A 213 -20.49 -13.45 6.17
C SER A 213 -19.48 -14.47 6.71
N ASN A 214 -19.35 -15.61 6.02
CA ASN A 214 -18.39 -16.66 6.38
C ASN A 214 -16.92 -16.22 6.35
N VAL A 215 -16.55 -15.25 5.50
CA VAL A 215 -15.21 -14.67 5.45
C VAL A 215 -15.02 -13.70 6.61
N TYR A 216 -16.03 -12.87 6.90
CA TYR A 216 -15.98 -11.95 8.03
C TYR A 216 -15.88 -12.68 9.37
N ASP A 217 -16.62 -13.78 9.55
CA ASP A 217 -16.57 -14.63 10.73
C ASP A 217 -15.19 -15.28 10.93
N GLY A 218 -14.43 -15.46 9.84
CA GLY A 218 -13.07 -15.99 9.85
C GLY A 218 -11.99 -14.95 10.15
N LEU A 219 -12.31 -13.66 10.17
CA LEU A 219 -11.31 -12.62 10.42
C LEU A 219 -10.79 -12.69 11.86
N PRO A 220 -9.48 -12.49 12.09
CA PRO A 220 -8.93 -12.39 13.43
C PRO A 220 -9.61 -11.27 14.23
N VAL A 221 -10.10 -11.59 15.43
CA VAL A 221 -10.69 -10.61 16.36
C VAL A 221 -9.64 -9.63 16.90
N VAL A 222 -8.36 -10.01 16.82
CA VAL A 222 -7.22 -9.21 17.27
C VAL A 222 -6.19 -9.08 16.14
N SER A 223 -5.50 -7.95 16.11
CA SER A 223 -4.40 -7.72 15.17
C SER A 223 -3.16 -8.51 15.58
N ILE A 224 -3.02 -9.76 15.11
CA ILE A 224 -1.95 -10.68 15.50
C ILE A 224 -0.56 -10.17 15.09
N TYR A 225 -0.38 -9.80 13.82
CA TYR A 225 0.93 -9.45 13.27
C TYR A 225 1.32 -7.98 13.47
N TYR A 226 0.33 -7.08 13.59
CA TYR A 226 0.60 -5.64 13.63
C TYR A 226 1.54 -5.23 14.79
N PRO A 227 1.33 -5.64 16.05
CA PRO A 227 2.22 -5.26 17.16
C PRO A 227 3.66 -5.75 16.95
N LEU A 228 3.83 -6.94 16.38
CA LEU A 228 5.14 -7.56 16.13
C LEU A 228 5.88 -6.81 15.01
N ILE A 229 5.17 -6.51 13.92
CA ILE A 229 5.70 -5.74 12.80
C ILE A 229 6.04 -4.32 13.24
N GLU A 230 5.18 -3.66 14.03
CA GLU A 230 5.42 -2.32 14.54
C GLU A 230 6.64 -2.27 15.46
N GLN A 231 6.76 -3.21 16.39
CA GLN A 231 7.92 -3.33 17.28
C GLN A 231 9.22 -3.51 16.47
N CYS A 232 9.21 -4.43 15.51
CA CYS A 232 10.37 -4.68 14.67
C CYS A 232 10.72 -3.47 13.78
N TYR A 233 9.70 -2.85 13.17
CA TYR A 233 9.87 -1.66 12.35
C TYR A 233 10.51 -0.55 13.19
N ASN A 234 10.03 -0.30 14.41
CA ASN A 234 10.61 0.72 15.27
C ASN A 234 12.07 0.44 15.63
N ARG A 235 12.41 -0.84 15.88
CA ARG A 235 13.79 -1.28 16.14
C ARG A 235 14.72 -1.00 14.96
N ILE A 236 14.34 -1.40 13.74
CA ILE A 236 15.18 -1.26 12.54
C ILE A 236 15.25 0.20 12.07
N PHE A 237 14.13 0.92 12.13
CA PHE A 237 14.02 2.24 11.51
C PHE A 237 14.48 3.37 12.40
N TYR A 238 13.97 3.42 13.63
CA TYR A 238 14.18 4.56 14.52
C TYR A 238 15.34 4.37 15.49
N ASN A 239 15.64 3.12 15.86
CA ASN A 239 16.73 2.85 16.81
C ASN A 239 18.07 2.55 16.13
N GLY A 240 18.12 2.49 14.79
CA GLY A 240 19.36 2.42 14.02
C GLY A 240 20.09 1.08 14.08
N GLU A 241 19.41 0.00 14.46
CA GLU A 241 20.01 -1.33 14.41
C GLU A 241 20.19 -1.74 12.93
N GLN A 242 21.44 -2.01 12.50
CA GLN A 242 21.81 -2.44 11.13
C GLN A 242 21.81 -1.35 10.02
N HIS A 243 22.47 -0.21 10.26
CA HIS A 243 22.67 0.86 9.26
C HIS A 243 23.30 0.42 7.91
N SER A 244 24.03 -0.70 7.89
CA SER A 244 24.73 -1.17 6.68
C SER A 244 23.88 -2.02 5.74
N LYS A 245 22.62 -2.31 6.10
CA LYS A 245 21.72 -3.15 5.29
C LYS A 245 20.47 -2.39 4.85
N CYS A 246 19.82 -2.89 3.81
CA CYS A 246 18.50 -2.43 3.46
C CYS A 246 17.51 -2.76 4.57
N LYS A 247 16.69 -1.77 4.94
CA LYS A 247 15.68 -1.96 5.97
C LYS A 247 14.48 -2.70 5.37
N GLY A 248 14.14 -3.85 5.94
CA GLY A 248 13.07 -4.72 5.46
C GLY A 248 12.56 -5.65 6.57
N PRO A 249 11.36 -6.24 6.43
CA PRO A 249 10.85 -7.20 7.40
C PRO A 249 11.67 -8.48 7.49
N GLU A 250 12.56 -8.75 6.53
CA GLU A 250 13.49 -9.89 6.55
C GLU A 250 14.41 -9.85 7.79
N LEU A 251 14.54 -8.68 8.42
CA LEU A 251 15.23 -8.47 9.69
C LEU A 251 14.31 -8.66 10.91
N CYS A 252 13.06 -9.10 10.71
CA CYS A 252 12.08 -9.35 11.76
C CYS A 252 11.87 -10.85 11.97
N ASP A 253 11.99 -11.28 13.22
CA ASP A 253 11.61 -12.63 13.63
C ASP A 253 10.10 -12.68 13.88
N LEU A 254 9.33 -13.02 12.84
CA LEU A 254 7.90 -13.30 13.01
C LEU A 254 7.73 -14.80 13.35
N PRO A 255 7.20 -15.14 14.53
CA PRO A 255 6.98 -16.53 14.89
C PRO A 255 5.85 -17.14 14.05
N GLN A 256 5.86 -18.46 13.93
CA GLN A 256 4.71 -19.19 13.41
C GLN A 256 3.54 -19.12 14.39
N PHE A 257 2.33 -19.07 13.84
CA PHE A 257 1.09 -19.07 14.61
C PHE A 257 0.22 -20.25 14.18
N PRO A 258 0.38 -21.44 14.78
CA PRO A 258 -0.48 -22.57 14.52
C PRO A 258 -1.96 -22.21 14.70
N GLY A 259 -2.79 -22.56 13.72
CA GLY A 259 -4.21 -22.23 13.69
C GLY A 259 -4.55 -20.90 12.99
N VAL A 260 -3.55 -20.04 12.72
CA VAL A 260 -3.76 -18.84 11.90
C VAL A 260 -3.67 -19.23 10.43
N ARG A 261 -4.79 -19.08 9.72
CA ARG A 261 -4.88 -19.34 8.28
C ARG A 261 -4.27 -18.18 7.50
N CYS A 262 -3.26 -18.47 6.70
CA CYS A 262 -2.62 -17.51 5.82
C CYS A 262 -2.48 -18.07 4.41
N VAL A 263 -2.36 -17.16 3.46
CA VAL A 263 -1.93 -17.41 2.09
C VAL A 263 -0.52 -16.87 1.97
N ASN A 264 0.43 -17.70 1.57
CA ASN A 264 1.84 -17.35 1.41
C ASN A 264 2.25 -17.56 -0.05
N VAL A 265 3.15 -16.72 -0.54
CA VAL A 265 3.76 -16.92 -1.85
C VAL A 265 4.82 -18.00 -1.75
N GLN A 266 4.69 -19.01 -2.60
CA GLN A 266 5.75 -19.96 -2.88
C GLN A 266 6.30 -19.70 -4.28
N SER A 267 7.62 -19.61 -4.37
CA SER A 267 8.33 -19.38 -5.62
C SER A 267 9.32 -20.49 -5.91
N GLN A 268 9.53 -20.73 -7.21
CA GLN A 268 10.54 -21.66 -7.72
C GLN A 268 11.51 -20.90 -8.61
N TYR A 269 12.80 -21.08 -8.36
CA TYR A 269 13.87 -20.44 -9.11
C TYR A 269 14.78 -21.48 -9.76
N GLU A 270 15.20 -21.20 -10.97
CA GLU A 270 16.31 -21.87 -11.64
C GLU A 270 17.57 -21.05 -11.49
N THR A 271 18.69 -21.72 -11.20
CA THR A 271 19.99 -21.08 -11.04
C THR A 271 20.92 -21.58 -12.13
N PHE A 272 21.45 -20.66 -12.92
CA PHE A 272 22.42 -20.92 -13.98
C PHE A 272 23.79 -20.41 -13.56
N ASP A 273 24.81 -21.22 -13.82
CA ASP A 273 26.20 -20.77 -13.78
C ASP A 273 26.52 -20.18 -15.16
N ALA A 274 26.54 -18.85 -15.25
CA ALA A 274 26.66 -18.16 -16.53
C ALA A 274 28.11 -17.75 -16.83
N TYR A 275 28.89 -17.44 -15.79
CA TYR A 275 30.30 -17.03 -15.87
C TYR A 275 31.02 -17.35 -14.55
N ASP A 276 32.36 -17.29 -14.54
CA ASP A 276 33.15 -17.43 -13.32
C ASP A 276 32.62 -16.53 -12.20
N ARG A 277 32.01 -17.15 -11.18
CA ARG A 277 31.42 -16.52 -9.98
C ARG A 277 30.16 -15.68 -10.22
N ILE A 278 29.55 -15.72 -11.40
CA ILE A 278 28.26 -15.06 -11.68
C ILE A 278 27.16 -16.11 -11.81
N PHE A 279 26.17 -15.99 -10.92
CA PHE A 279 25.00 -16.85 -10.91
C PHE A 279 23.79 -16.04 -11.35
N LEU A 280 23.04 -16.58 -12.31
CA LEU A 280 21.78 -16.00 -12.76
C LEU A 280 20.64 -16.78 -12.14
N HIS A 281 19.79 -16.11 -11.37
CA HIS A 281 18.59 -16.67 -10.77
C HIS A 281 17.36 -16.21 -11.57
N ARG A 282 16.63 -17.17 -12.14
CA ARG A 282 15.41 -16.91 -12.91
C ARG A 282 14.21 -17.44 -12.16
N LEU A 283 13.21 -16.59 -11.93
CA LEU A 283 11.91 -17.02 -11.42
C LEU A 283 11.22 -17.88 -12.48
N VAL A 284 10.87 -19.11 -12.12
CA VAL A 284 10.15 -20.07 -12.99
C VAL A 284 8.66 -19.99 -12.73
N THR A 285 8.26 -20.06 -11.45
CA THR A 285 6.86 -19.99 -11.03
C THR A 285 6.74 -19.25 -9.71
N SER A 286 5.60 -18.57 -9.52
CA SER A 286 5.20 -17.95 -8.27
C SER A 286 3.71 -18.22 -8.08
N ARG A 287 3.32 -18.75 -6.93
CA ARG A 287 1.91 -19.07 -6.65
C ARG A 287 1.57 -18.87 -5.19
N PHE A 288 0.29 -18.70 -4.92
CA PHE A 288 -0.25 -18.64 -3.58
C PHE A 288 -0.49 -20.05 -3.02
N GLU A 289 -0.04 -20.30 -1.80
CA GLU A 289 -0.24 -21.54 -1.06
C GLU A 289 -0.86 -21.24 0.31
N HIS A 290 -1.87 -22.04 0.68
CA HIS A 290 -2.51 -21.92 1.98
C HIS A 290 -1.68 -22.61 3.07
N SER A 291 -1.60 -21.96 4.23
CA SER A 291 -0.92 -22.46 5.43
C SER A 291 -1.78 -22.23 6.66
N ASN A 292 -1.69 -23.16 7.61
CA ASN A 292 -2.29 -23.04 8.94
C ASN A 292 -1.25 -22.74 10.03
N LEU A 293 -0.04 -22.34 9.63
CA LEU A 293 1.08 -22.01 10.52
C LEU A 293 1.33 -20.50 10.61
N GLY A 294 0.42 -19.69 10.08
CA GLY A 294 0.59 -18.24 9.98
C GLY A 294 1.24 -17.77 8.68
N CYS A 295 1.47 -16.47 8.64
CA CYS A 295 1.93 -15.69 7.49
C CYS A 295 3.45 -15.56 7.57
N LEU A 296 4.12 -15.80 6.44
CA LEU A 296 5.57 -15.75 6.32
C LEU A 296 6.04 -14.36 5.85
N VAL A 297 7.29 -14.03 6.12
CA VAL A 297 7.94 -12.79 5.65
C VAL A 297 8.59 -12.99 4.29
#